data_AF-A0A8T3Y9N7-F1
#
_entry.id   AF-A0A8T3Y9N7-F1
#
_cell.length_a   1.000
_cell.length_b   1.000
_cell.length_c   1.000
_cell.angle_alpha   90.00
_cell.angle_beta   90.00
_cell.angle_gamma   90.00
#
_symmetry.space_group_name_H-M   'P 1'
#
loop_
_entity.id
_entity.type
_entity.pdbx_description
1 polymer ?
#
loop_
_entity_poly.entity_id
_entity_poly.type
_entity_poly.pdbx_seq_one_letter_code
_entity_poly.pdbx_strand_id
1 'polypeptide(L)'
;MKIVSLVSDIMFIPVIQSALSKHDVQFIESYNGEDAELFVLDMDHKDSYEVCKRFPKKSICFGSHKSTEQIKKFTETGCKDMIARSLLNKRLREVI
;
A
#
# COMPACT_ATOMS: atom_id res chain seq x y z
N MET A 1 -2.39 -7.53 13.82
CA MET A 1 -1.36 -6.93 12.96
C MET A 1 -1.68 -5.45 12.83
N LYS A 2 -0.71 -4.58 13.11
CA LYS A 2 -0.82 -3.14 12.87
C LYS A 2 -0.45 -2.83 11.42
N ILE A 3 -1.37 -2.19 10.70
CA ILE A 3 -1.23 -1.84 9.28
C ILE A 3 -1.32 -0.33 9.13
N VAL A 4 -0.36 0.25 8.43
CA VAL A 4 -0.41 1.67 8.02
C VAL A 4 -0.73 1.74 6.54
N SER A 5 -1.71 2.55 6.17
CA SER A 5 -2.07 2.78 4.78
C SER A 5 -1.90 4.24 4.39
N LEU A 6 -1.22 4.44 3.26
CA LEU A 6 -1.06 5.73 2.60
C LEU A 6 -1.88 5.70 1.32
N VAL A 7 -2.89 6.56 1.22
CA VAL A 7 -3.81 6.60 0.07
C VAL A 7 -4.01 8.03 -0.39
N SER A 8 -3.91 8.27 -1.70
CA SER A 8 -4.20 9.59 -2.28
C SER A 8 -5.68 9.78 -2.57
N ASP A 9 -6.39 8.70 -2.87
CA ASP A 9 -7.81 8.71 -3.18
C ASP A 9 -8.61 8.06 -2.06
N ILE A 10 -9.46 8.87 -1.43
CA ILE A 10 -10.33 8.49 -0.30
C ILE A 10 -11.25 7.31 -0.64
N MET A 11 -11.55 7.09 -1.93
CA MET A 11 -12.38 5.98 -2.39
C MET A 11 -11.75 4.60 -2.11
N PHE A 12 -10.44 4.52 -1.92
CA PHE A 12 -9.77 3.26 -1.56
C PHE A 12 -9.83 2.94 -0.06
N ILE A 13 -10.12 3.91 0.81
CA ILE A 13 -10.26 3.69 2.25
C ILE A 13 -11.29 2.58 2.56
N PRO A 14 -12.56 2.65 2.10
CA PRO A 14 -13.54 1.62 2.39
C PRO A 14 -13.16 0.25 1.79
N VAL A 15 -12.45 0.23 0.66
CA VAL A 15 -11.96 -1.01 0.03
C VAL A 15 -10.93 -1.70 0.91
N ILE A 16 -9.94 -0.94 1.38
CA ILE A 16 -8.86 -1.42 2.25
C ILE A 16 -9.44 -1.83 3.62
N GLN A 17 -10.29 -1.00 4.22
CA GLN A 17 -10.97 -1.33 5.48
C GLN A 17 -11.80 -2.61 5.38
N SER A 18 -12.56 -2.78 4.30
CA SER A 18 -13.36 -3.98 4.08
C SER A 18 -12.50 -5.23 3.93
N ALA A 19 -11.43 -5.14 3.14
CA ALA A 19 -10.50 -6.25 2.90
C ALA A 19 -9.74 -6.65 4.17
N LEU A 20 -9.39 -5.67 5.01
CA LEU A 20 -8.54 -5.84 6.20
C LEU A 20 -9.31 -5.68 7.50
N SER A 21 -10.62 -5.94 7.49
CA SER A 21 -11.54 -5.72 8.62
C SER A 21 -11.17 -6.44 9.93
N LYS A 22 -10.27 -7.43 9.87
CA LYS A 22 -9.74 -8.17 11.03
C LYS A 22 -8.43 -7.60 11.59
N HIS A 23 -7.93 -6.52 11.01
CA HIS A 23 -6.66 -5.88 11.37
C HIS A 23 -6.88 -4.46 11.84
N ASP A 24 -5.90 -3.95 12.58
CA ASP A 24 -5.86 -2.54 12.98
C ASP A 24 -5.23 -1.74 11.85
N VAL A 25 -6.07 -1.03 11.08
CA VAL A 25 -5.65 -0.27 9.90
C VAL A 25 -5.73 1.23 10.22
N GLN A 26 -4.56 1.86 10.23
CA GLN A 26 -4.41 3.29 10.38
C GLN A 26 -4.20 3.93 8.99
N PHE A 27 -5.04 4.91 8.65
CA PHE A 27 -4.85 5.75 7.47
C PHE A 27 -4.17 7.04 7.90
N ILE A 28 -3.03 7.36 7.31
CA ILE A 28 -2.28 8.58 7.61
C ILE A 28 -2.07 9.39 6.33
N GLU A 29 -2.07 10.72 6.47
CA GLU A 29 -1.85 11.63 5.34
C GLU A 29 -0.36 11.82 5.01
N SER A 30 0.50 11.59 6.00
CA SER A 30 1.94 11.66 5.82
C SER A 30 2.67 10.73 6.78
N TYR A 31 3.74 10.10 6.27
CA TYR A 31 4.54 9.20 7.09
C TYR A 31 5.45 9.98 8.04
N ASN A 32 5.31 9.70 9.34
CA ASN A 32 6.01 10.39 10.43
C ASN A 32 6.90 9.45 11.27
N GLY A 33 7.26 8.28 10.74
CA GLY A 33 8.12 7.32 11.43
C GLY A 33 7.40 6.24 12.22
N GLU A 34 6.08 6.10 12.04
CA GLU A 34 5.29 5.02 12.63
C GLU A 34 5.84 3.63 12.32
N ASP A 35 6.01 2.80 13.35
CA ASP A 35 6.27 1.38 13.16
C ASP A 35 4.96 0.65 12.86
N ALA A 36 5.04 -0.23 11.86
CA ALA A 36 3.96 -1.09 11.38
C ALA A 36 4.53 -2.45 10.97
N GLU A 37 3.69 -3.47 11.10
CA GLU A 37 4.02 -4.81 10.60
C GLU A 37 3.84 -4.88 9.08
N LEU A 38 2.92 -4.09 8.54
CA LEU A 38 2.64 -4.00 7.11
C LEU A 38 2.26 -2.57 6.70
N PHE A 39 2.70 -2.19 5.50
CA PHE A 39 2.30 -0.97 4.80
C PHE A 39 1.48 -1.30 3.55
N VAL A 40 0.34 -0.62 3.39
CA VAL A 40 -0.49 -0.69 2.17
C VAL A 40 -0.44 0.67 1.47
N LEU A 41 0.28 0.74 0.35
CA LEU A 41 0.78 1.98 -0.22
C LEU A 41 0.16 2.23 -1.60
N ASP A 42 -0.61 3.31 -1.73
CA ASP A 42 -1.01 3.84 -3.04
C ASP A 42 0.22 4.45 -3.72
N MET A 43 0.56 3.98 -4.91
CA MET A 43 1.72 4.47 -5.65
C MET A 43 1.63 5.96 -5.96
N ASP A 44 0.42 6.53 -6.02
CA ASP A 44 0.18 7.95 -6.27
C ASP A 44 0.33 8.82 -5.01
N HIS A 45 0.56 8.23 -3.84
CA HIS A 45 0.79 8.97 -2.62
C HIS A 45 2.25 9.42 -2.51
N LYS A 46 2.45 10.72 -2.21
CA LYS A 46 3.75 11.40 -2.18
C LYS A 46 4.81 10.68 -1.34
N ASP A 47 4.39 10.06 -0.23
CA ASP A 47 5.29 9.41 0.73
C ASP A 47 5.47 7.91 0.46
N SER A 48 4.66 7.29 -0.40
CA SER A 48 4.64 5.83 -0.58
C SER A 48 5.96 5.27 -1.08
N TYR A 49 6.63 5.98 -1.99
CA TYR A 49 7.90 5.50 -2.54
C TYR A 49 9.00 5.42 -1.46
N GLU A 50 9.14 6.45 -0.64
CA GLU A 50 10.14 6.48 0.42
C GLU A 50 9.86 5.45 1.52
N VAL A 51 8.58 5.25 1.88
CA VAL A 51 8.18 4.18 2.81
C VAL A 51 8.50 2.81 2.23
N CYS A 52 8.15 2.56 0.97
CA CYS A 52 8.43 1.30 0.29
C CYS A 52 9.93 0.99 0.22
N LYS A 53 10.74 2.00 -0.13
CA LYS A 53 12.19 1.88 -0.17
C LYS A 53 12.80 1.56 1.21
N ARG A 54 12.23 2.13 2.29
CA ARG A 54 12.69 1.88 3.65
C ARG A 54 12.26 0.51 4.20
N PHE A 55 11.06 0.05 3.85
CA PHE A 55 10.49 -1.21 4.34
C PHE A 55 9.94 -2.10 3.22
N PRO A 56 10.77 -2.52 2.26
CA PRO A 56 10.28 -3.18 1.04
C PRO A 56 9.55 -4.50 1.35
N LYS A 57 10.10 -5.31 2.25
CA LYS A 57 9.51 -6.60 2.67
C LYS A 57 8.21 -6.47 3.49
N LYS A 58 7.89 -5.25 3.97
CA LYS A 58 6.65 -4.95 4.69
C LYS A 58 5.66 -4.17 3.81
N SER A 59 5.97 -3.89 2.54
CA SER A 59 5.18 -2.97 1.71
C SER A 59 4.41 -3.71 0.62
N ILE A 60 3.09 -3.55 0.62
CA ILE A 60 2.21 -3.91 -0.49
C ILE A 60 1.84 -2.63 -1.23
N CYS A 61 2.26 -2.51 -2.48
CA CYS A 61 2.05 -1.33 -3.29
C CYS A 61 0.88 -1.55 -4.24
N PHE A 62 0.03 -0.55 -4.44
CA PHE A 62 -1.06 -0.64 -5.41
C PHE A 62 -1.22 0.63 -6.24
N GLY A 63 -1.73 0.48 -7.46
CA GLY A 63 -1.94 1.64 -8.34
C GLY A 63 -2.43 1.27 -9.73
N SER A 64 -2.38 2.24 -10.63
CA SER A 64 -2.82 2.10 -12.02
C SER A 64 -1.73 1.46 -12.88
N HIS A 65 -2.14 0.58 -13.81
CA HIS A 65 -1.25 -0.01 -14.82
C HIS A 65 -0.81 0.97 -15.91
N LYS A 66 -1.35 2.20 -15.91
CA LYS A 66 -1.06 3.21 -16.93
C LYS A 66 0.31 3.87 -16.78
N SER A 67 0.96 3.75 -15.62
CA SER A 67 2.26 4.38 -15.33
C SER A 67 3.35 3.33 -15.22
N THR A 68 3.88 2.90 -16.37
CA THR A 68 4.93 1.86 -16.45
C THR A 68 6.22 2.25 -15.72
N GLU A 69 6.59 3.53 -15.74
CA GLU A 69 7.76 4.04 -15.00
C GLU A 69 7.57 3.96 -13.49
N GLN A 70 6.40 4.34 -12.97
CA GLN A 70 6.08 4.27 -11.55
C GLN A 70 6.03 2.81 -11.08
N ILE A 71 5.43 1.91 -11.86
CA ILE A 71 5.45 0.47 -11.58
C ILE A 71 6.88 -0.05 -11.54
N LYS A 72 7.72 0.31 -12.52
CA LYS A 72 9.13 -0.09 -12.55
C LYS A 72 9.87 0.39 -11.30
N LYS A 73 9.70 1.67 -10.97
CA LYS A 73 10.32 2.33 -9.80
C LYS A 73 9.97 1.62 -8.49
N PHE A 74 8.71 1.21 -8.30
CA PHE A 74 8.31 0.45 -7.11
C PHE A 74 8.77 -1.01 -7.15
N THR A 75 8.74 -1.67 -8.32
CA THR A 75 9.25 -3.05 -8.48
C THR A 75 10.71 -3.16 -8.06
N GLU A 76 11.53 -2.19 -8.48
CA GLU A 76 12.97 -2.16 -8.20
C GLU A 76 13.30 -2.04 -6.69
N THR A 77 12.34 -1.61 -5.86
CA THR A 77 12.52 -1.60 -4.40
C THR A 77 12.47 -2.99 -3.76
N GLY A 78 11.93 -4.00 -4.47
CA GLY A 78 11.70 -5.33 -3.92
C GLY A 78 10.54 -5.39 -2.93
N CYS A 79 9.48 -4.61 -3.19
CA CYS A 79 8.26 -4.61 -2.37
C CYS A 79 7.66 -6.01 -2.22
N LYS A 80 6.98 -6.27 -1.10
CA LYS A 80 6.37 -7.57 -0.77
C LYS A 80 5.38 -8.04 -1.83
N ASP A 81 4.52 -7.14 -2.32
CA ASP A 81 3.59 -7.42 -3.41
C ASP A 81 3.24 -6.12 -4.16
N MET A 82 2.78 -6.26 -5.39
CA MET A 82 2.30 -5.17 -6.21
C MET A 82 0.97 -5.51 -6.86
N ILE A 83 -0.05 -4.68 -6.58
CA ILE A 83 -1.44 -4.99 -6.88
C ILE A 83 -2.03 -3.92 -7.81
N ALA A 84 -2.65 -4.35 -8.91
CA ALA A 84 -3.47 -3.45 -9.71
C ALA A 84 -4.70 -2.99 -8.90
N ARG A 85 -5.08 -1.70 -8.99
CA ARG A 85 -6.28 -1.16 -8.31
C ARG A 85 -7.54 -2.04 -8.45
N SER A 86 -7.77 -2.60 -9.65
CA SER A 86 -8.90 -3.49 -9.94
C SER A 86 -8.91 -4.79 -9.13
N LEU A 87 -7.76 -5.21 -8.61
CA LEU A 87 -7.58 -6.45 -7.84
C LEU A 87 -7.36 -6.21 -6.34
N LEU A 88 -7.34 -4.94 -5.89
CA LEU A 88 -6.95 -4.55 -4.53
C LEU A 88 -7.74 -5.30 -3.45
N ASN A 89 -9.07 -5.26 -3.51
CA ASN A 89 -9.94 -5.91 -2.52
C ASN A 89 -9.68 -7.41 -2.42
N LYS A 90 -9.60 -8.09 -3.57
CA LYS A 90 -9.39 -9.54 -3.63
C LYS A 90 -8.02 -9.92 -3.08
N ARG A 91 -6.97 -9.26 -3.56
CA ARG A 91 -5.58 -9.60 -3.21
C ARG A 91 -5.26 -9.30 -1.75
N LEU A 92 -5.75 -8.20 -1.20
CA LEU A 92 -5.53 -7.90 0.22
C LEU A 92 -6.14 -8.96 1.15
N ARG A 93 -7.25 -9.62 0.76
CA ARG A 93 -7.87 -10.72 1.51
C ARG A 93 -7.11 -12.06 1.41
N GLU A 94 -6.26 -12.21 0.39
CA GLU A 94 -5.50 -13.44 0.14
C GLU A 94 -4.09 -13.37 0.75
N VAL A 95 -3.51 -12.16 0.85
CA VAL A 95 -2.13 -11.93 1.26
C VAL A 95 -1.96 -11.84 2.79
N ILE A 96 -3.06 -11.66 3.53
CA ILE A 96 -3.10 -11.35 4.96
C ILE A 96 -4.18 -12.19 5.63
#